data_AF-A0A735H7I3-F1
#
_entry.id   AF-A0A735H7I3-F1
#
_cell.length_a   1.000
_cell.length_b   1.000
_cell.length_c   1.000
_cell.angle_alpha   90.00
_cell.angle_beta   90.00
_cell.angle_gamma   90.00
#
_symmetry.space_group_name_H-M   'P 1'
#
loop_
_entity.id
_entity.type
_entity.pdbx_description
1 polymer ?
#
loop_
_entity_poly.entity_id
_entity_poly.type
_entity_poly.pdbx_seq_one_letter_code
_entity_poly.pdbx_strand_id
1 'polypeptide(L)' 'TQLDEHIGLTIPEMVDLKINNVINIENINPESLNAENKSHIISLLNDEGVFLLKGAVTKVAKKLNISEPTVYKYIQKLK' A
#
# COMPACT_ATOMS: atom_id res chain seq x y z
N THR A 1 18.78 2.98 31.81
CA THR A 1 17.56 3.78 31.55
C THR A 1 17.05 3.35 30.20
N GLN A 2 15.89 2.67 30.16
CA GLN A 2 15.21 2.38 28.90
C GLN A 2 14.87 3.71 28.23
N LEU A 3 15.48 3.95 27.07
CA LEU A 3 15.01 4.97 26.15
C LEU A 3 13.83 4.33 25.42
N ASP A 4 12.63 4.58 25.92
CA ASP A 4 11.40 4.27 25.23
C ASP A 4 11.29 5.28 24.07
N GLU A 5 11.98 4.99 22.98
CA GLU A 5 11.89 5.74 21.74
C GLU A 5 10.55 5.39 21.09
N HIS A 6 9.46 5.99 21.59
CA HIS A 6 8.24 6.16 20.82
C HIS A 6 8.58 7.04 19.60
N ILE A 7 9.17 6.43 18.56
CA ILE A 7 9.21 7.01 17.22
C ILE A 7 7.77 6.95 16.73
N GLY A 8 7.00 7.98 17.07
CA GLY A 8 5.65 8.18 16.57
C GLY A 8 5.72 8.40 15.07
N LEU A 9 5.62 7.31 14.31
CA LEU A 9 5.56 7.36 12.85
C LEU A 9 4.43 8.30 12.44
N THR A 10 4.74 9.25 11.58
CA THR A 10 3.73 10.10 10.96
C THR A 10 2.81 9.24 10.09
N ILE A 11 1.58 9.70 9.86
CA ILE A 11 0.63 9.00 8.97
C ILE A 11 1.26 8.66 7.60
N PRO A 12 1.97 9.59 6.93
CA PRO A 12 2.64 9.27 5.67
C PRO A 12 3.69 8.15 5.77
N GLU A 13 4.44 8.08 6.87
CA GLU A 13 5.46 7.04 7.10
C GLU A 13 4.80 5.70 7.39
N MET A 14 3.71 5.67 8.16
CA MET A 14 2.94 4.47 8.43
C MET A 14 2.34 3.87 7.14
N VAL A 15 1.84 4.72 6.24
CA VAL A 15 1.37 4.29 4.91
C VAL A 15 2.52 3.68 4.11
N ASP A 16 3.69 4.34 4.06
CA ASP A 16 4.83 3.83 3.31
C ASP A 16 5.31 2.49 3.86
N LEU A 17 5.36 2.34 5.19
CA LEU A 17 5.75 1.10 5.85
C LEU A 17 4.81 -0.05 5.51
N LYS A 18 3.49 0.15 5.62
CA LYS A 18 2.50 -0.87 5.26
C LYS A 18 2.62 -1.27 3.79
N ILE A 19 2.77 -0.31 2.88
CA ILE A 19 2.93 -0.60 1.44
C ILE A 19 4.19 -1.42 1.17
N ASN A 20 5.33 -1.00 1.71
CA ASN A 20 6.60 -1.71 1.50
C ASN A 20 6.56 -3.11 2.11
N ASN A 21 5.94 -3.30 3.28
CA ASN A 21 5.81 -4.61 3.90
C ASN A 21 5.03 -5.58 3.02
N VAL A 22 3.88 -5.16 2.47
CA VAL A 22 3.10 -6.01 1.56
C VAL A 22 3.89 -6.36 0.29
N ILE A 23 4.56 -5.38 -0.33
CA ILE A 23 5.38 -5.62 -1.53
C ILE A 23 6.49 -6.65 -1.25
N ASN A 24 7.16 -6.53 -0.10
CA ASN A 24 8.27 -7.40 0.28
C ASN A 24 7.79 -8.82 0.63
N ILE A 25 6.71 -8.96 1.39
CA ILE A 25 6.16 -10.27 1.79
C ILE A 25 5.69 -11.05 0.57
N GLU A 26 5.02 -10.38 -0.37
CA GLU A 26 4.50 -11.00 -1.59
C GLU A 26 5.57 -11.17 -2.69
N ASN A 27 6.83 -10.75 -2.43
CA ASN A 27 7.94 -10.79 -3.38
C ASN A 27 7.57 -10.19 -4.76
N ILE A 28 6.86 -9.07 -4.73
CA ILE A 28 6.32 -8.42 -5.92
C ILE A 28 7.38 -7.55 -6.57
N ASN A 29 7.48 -7.63 -7.90
CA ASN A 29 8.19 -6.64 -8.70
C ASN A 29 7.20 -5.59 -9.25
N PRO A 30 7.21 -4.33 -8.74
CA PRO A 30 6.34 -3.27 -9.22
C PRO A 30 6.47 -2.96 -10.72
N GLU A 31 7.62 -3.26 -11.33
CA GLU A 31 7.87 -3.02 -12.76
C GLU A 31 7.20 -4.07 -13.67
N SER A 32 6.78 -5.21 -13.10
CA SER A 32 6.20 -6.32 -13.87
C SER A 32 4.95 -6.90 -13.20
N LEU A 33 4.01 -6.02 -12.85
CA LEU A 33 2.74 -6.40 -12.24
C LEU A 33 1.70 -6.85 -13.27
N ASN A 34 1.30 -8.12 -13.21
CA ASN A 34 0.14 -8.63 -13.93
C ASN A 34 -1.20 -8.21 -13.24
N ALA A 35 -2.34 -8.49 -13.86
CA ALA A 35 -3.64 -8.09 -13.34
C ALA A 35 -4.01 -8.78 -12.01
N GLU A 36 -3.62 -10.04 -11.85
CA GLU A 36 -3.87 -10.84 -10.65
C GLU A 36 -3.09 -10.27 -9.45
N ASN A 37 -1.79 -10.03 -9.62
CA ASN A 37 -0.95 -9.44 -8.58
C ASN A 37 -1.42 -8.04 -8.20
N LYS A 38 -1.89 -7.23 -9.17
CA LYS A 38 -2.48 -5.90 -8.88
C LYS A 38 -3.74 -6.02 -8.01
N SER A 39 -4.61 -6.98 -8.32
CA SER A 39 -5.82 -7.19 -7.54
C SER A 39 -5.49 -7.68 -6.13
N HIS A 40 -4.57 -8.64 -6.03
CA HIS A 40 -4.12 -9.23 -4.76
C HIS A 40 -3.50 -8.18 -3.83
N ILE A 41 -2.53 -7.41 -4.32
CA ILE A 41 -1.87 -6.39 -3.49
C ILE A 41 -2.84 -5.29 -3.04
N ILE A 42 -3.77 -4.87 -3.91
CA ILE A 42 -4.77 -3.87 -3.54
C ILE A 42 -5.74 -4.43 -2.50
N SER A 43 -6.08 -5.72 -2.56
CA SER A 43 -6.85 -6.39 -1.50
C SER A 43 -6.10 -6.35 -0.16
N LEU A 44 -4.85 -6.79 -0.13
CA LEU A 44 -4.04 -6.82 1.10
C LEU A 44 -3.88 -5.43 1.72
N LEU A 45 -3.62 -4.41 0.90
CA LEU A 45 -3.52 -3.02 1.37
C LEU A 45 -4.87 -2.50 1.90
N ASN A 46 -5.98 -2.90 1.28
CA ASN A 46 -7.32 -2.56 1.75
C ASN A 46 -7.62 -3.21 3.10
N ASP A 47 -7.29 -4.49 3.25
CA ASP A 47 -7.49 -5.24 4.49
C ASP A 47 -6.63 -4.69 5.64
N GLU A 48 -5.43 -4.21 5.32
CA GLU A 48 -4.53 -3.49 6.24
C GLU A 48 -5.00 -2.07 6.59
N GLY A 49 -6.14 -1.61 6.04
CA GLY A 49 -6.70 -0.29 6.30
C GLY A 49 -5.93 0.87 5.65
N VAL A 50 -5.02 0.60 4.71
CA VAL A 50 -4.18 1.63 4.08
C VAL A 50 -5.02 2.70 3.39
N PHE A 51 -6.10 2.32 2.70
CA PHE A 51 -6.95 3.25 1.98
C PHE A 51 -7.89 4.09 2.87
N LEU A 52 -7.88 3.88 4.19
CA LEU A 52 -8.54 4.78 5.15
C LEU A 52 -7.71 6.06 5.39
N LEU A 53 -6.43 6.04 5.02
CA LEU A 53 -5.49 7.12 5.30
C LEU A 53 -5.41 8.10 4.13
N LYS A 54 -5.43 9.40 4.45
CA LYS A 54 -5.38 10.48 3.44
C LYS A 54 -4.10 10.38 2.60
N GLY A 55 -4.25 10.42 1.28
CA GLY A 55 -3.13 10.36 0.34
C GLY A 55 -2.57 8.96 0.08
N ALA A 56 -3.16 7.91 0.65
CA ALA A 56 -2.73 6.54 0.44
C ALA A 56 -2.81 6.11 -1.03
N VAL A 57 -3.88 6.49 -1.75
CA VAL A 57 -4.05 6.14 -3.17
C VAL A 57 -2.88 6.66 -4.01
N THR A 58 -2.49 7.92 -3.84
CA THR A 58 -1.33 8.51 -4.55
C THR A 58 -0.03 7.78 -4.22
N LYS A 59 0.17 7.37 -2.96
CA LYS A 59 1.36 6.61 -2.55
C LYS A 59 1.39 5.22 -3.15
N VAL A 60 0.27 4.49 -3.10
CA VAL A 60 0.14 3.15 -3.69
C VAL A 60 0.37 3.20 -5.20
N ALA A 61 -0.26 4.15 -5.89
CA ALA A 61 -0.09 4.35 -7.34
C ALA A 61 1.40 4.50 -7.72
N LYS A 62 2.12 5.37 -7.00
CA LYS A 62 3.57 5.58 -7.21
C LYS A 62 4.40 4.32 -6.92
N LYS A 63 4.13 3.64 -5.80
CA LYS A 63 4.88 2.45 -5.37
C LYS A 63 4.68 1.24 -6.26
N LEU A 64 3.48 1.08 -6.83
CA LEU A 64 3.14 -0.01 -7.74
C LEU A 64 3.34 0.35 -9.21
N ASN A 65 3.82 1.56 -9.51
CA ASN A 65 3.97 2.07 -10.87
C ASN A 65 2.68 1.93 -11.72
N ILE A 66 1.54 2.31 -11.14
CA ILE A 66 0.23 2.34 -11.81
C ILE A 66 -0.46 3.69 -11.60
N SER A 67 -1.49 3.96 -12.40
CA SER A 67 -2.26 5.21 -12.26
C SER A 67 -3.23 5.16 -11.08
N GLU A 68 -3.52 6.30 -10.45
CA GLU A 68 -4.54 6.39 -9.38
C GLU A 68 -5.92 5.86 -9.83
N PRO A 69 -6.41 6.13 -11.07
CA PRO A 69 -7.63 5.50 -11.57
C PRO A 69 -7.56 3.96 -11.59
N THR A 70 -6.38 3.38 -11.84
CA THR A 70 -6.20 1.93 -11.77
C THR A 70 -6.38 1.43 -10.34
N VAL A 71 -5.81 2.14 -9.36
CA VAL A 71 -5.99 1.82 -7.93
C VAL A 71 -7.47 1.84 -7.57
N TYR A 72 -8.17 2.93 -7.88
CA TYR A 72 -9.60 3.05 -7.61
C TYR A 72 -10.43 1.96 -8.29
N LYS A 73 -10.09 1.59 -9.53
CA LYS A 73 -10.77 0.51 -10.25
C LYS A 73 -10.69 -0.82 -9.49
N TYR A 74 -9.52 -1.15 -8.92
CA TYR A 74 -9.37 -2.37 -8.14
C TYR A 74 -10.06 -2.26 -6.77
N ILE A 75 -9.99 -1.12 -6.08
CA ILE A 75 -10.73 -0.91 -4.82
C ILE A 75 -12.25 -1.10 -5.04
N GLN A 76 -12.80 -0.59 -6.14
CA GLN A 76 -14.21 -0.77 -6.46
C GLN A 76 -14.61 -2.22 -6.72
N LYS A 77 -13.68 -3.07 -7.18
CA LYS A 77 -13.91 -4.50 -7.42
C LYS A 77 -13.89 -5.35 -6.15
N LEU A 78 -13.38 -4.82 -5.03
CA LEU A 78 -13.37 -5.50 -3.74
C LEU A 78 -14.71 -5.38 -2.98
N LYS A 79 -15.60 -4.52 -3.47
CA LYS A 79 -16.93 -4.28 -2.89
C LYS A 79 -17.97 -5.26 -3.41
#